data_AF-A0AAW1L7Q2-F1
#
_entry.id   AF-A0AAW1L7Q2-F1
#
_cell.length_a   1.000
_cell.length_b   1.000
_cell.length_c   1.000
_cell.angle_alpha   90.00
_cell.angle_beta   90.00
_cell.angle_gamma   90.00
#
_symmetry.space_group_name_H-M   'P 1'
#
loop_
_entity.id
_entity.type
_entity.pdbx_description
1 polymer ?
#
loop_
_entity_poly.entity_id
_entity_poly.type
_entity_poly.pdbx_seq_one_letter_code
_entity_poly.pdbx_strand_id
1 'polypeptide(L)'
;MWAQPSISIMMCESASGILLSPYVIYKAQKMWAQWTENSPKGDPCCSDRCCMGGSRYNRTNHGWFDGQTFTDWFCSSFLPHAKKLPGRKILLGDNLSSHFTDTVIQLILQTL
;
A
#
# COMPACT_ATOMS: atom_id res chain seq x y z
N MET A 1 15.92 25.73 -11.02
CA MET A 1 16.06 24.31 -11.47
C MET A 1 14.70 23.66 -11.30
N TRP A 2 14.03 23.25 -12.38
CA TRP A 2 12.70 22.63 -12.29
C TRP A 2 12.89 21.18 -11.84
N ALA A 3 12.39 20.82 -10.66
CA ALA A 3 12.44 19.44 -10.18
C ALA A 3 11.51 18.58 -11.05
N GLN A 4 12.01 17.49 -11.62
CA GLN A 4 11.14 16.52 -12.31
C GLN A 4 10.13 15.95 -11.31
N PRO A 5 8.82 15.95 -11.66
CA PRO A 5 7.82 15.26 -10.86
C PRO A 5 8.04 13.75 -10.98
N SER A 6 7.93 13.05 -9.85
CA SER A 6 7.91 11.59 -9.79
C SER A 6 6.66 11.15 -9.03
N ILE A 7 6.01 10.12 -9.56
CA ILE A 7 4.85 9.46 -8.97
C ILE A 7 5.16 7.97 -8.96
N SER A 8 5.11 7.35 -7.78
CA SER A 8 5.23 5.90 -7.64
C SER A 8 3.87 5.31 -7.32
N ILE A 9 3.54 4.18 -7.93
CA ILE A 9 2.27 3.48 -7.70
C ILE A 9 2.58 2.05 -7.29
N MET A 10 2.09 1.64 -6.12
CA MET A 10 2.13 0.26 -5.68
C MET A 10 0.80 -0.42 -5.98
N MET A 11 0.91 -1.53 -6.70
CA MET A 11 -0.18 -2.44 -7.05
C MET A 11 0.05 -3.77 -6.35
N CYS A 12 -1.02 -4.43 -5.92
CA CYS A 12 -0.92 -5.73 -5.26
C CYS A 12 -2.13 -6.60 -5.64
N GLU A 13 -1.85 -7.71 -6.31
CA GLU A 13 -2.85 -8.63 -6.84
C GLU A 13 -2.65 -10.04 -6.25
N SER A 14 -3.74 -10.78 -6.09
CA SER A 14 -3.71 -12.21 -5.78
C SER A 14 -3.73 -13.06 -7.05
N ALA A 15 -3.31 -14.33 -6.94
CA ALA A 15 -3.43 -15.30 -8.04
C ALA A 15 -4.89 -15.58 -8.47
N SER A 16 -5.88 -15.20 -7.65
CA SER A 16 -7.30 -15.30 -7.98
C SER A 16 -7.84 -14.04 -8.70
N GLY A 17 -6.98 -13.09 -9.04
CA GLY A 17 -7.34 -11.85 -9.71
C GLY A 17 -7.92 -10.77 -8.80
N ILE A 18 -7.80 -10.90 -7.47
CA ILE A 18 -8.22 -9.84 -6.55
C ILE A 18 -7.12 -8.79 -6.48
N LEU A 19 -7.44 -7.58 -6.94
CA LEU A 19 -6.54 -6.44 -6.91
C LEU A 19 -6.85 -5.53 -5.72
N LEU A 20 -5.86 -5.25 -4.87
CA LEU A 20 -5.98 -4.24 -3.83
C LEU A 20 -5.99 -2.83 -4.44
N SER A 21 -6.70 -1.92 -3.78
CA SER A 21 -6.69 -0.50 -4.15
C SER A 21 -5.24 0.03 -4.23
N PRO A 22 -4.89 0.79 -5.28
CA PRO A 22 -3.55 1.33 -5.46
C PRO A 22 -3.09 2.20 -4.28
N TYR A 23 -1.78 2.20 -4.04
CA TYR A 23 -1.13 3.11 -3.11
C TYR A 23 -0.17 4.02 -3.87
N VAL A 24 -0.48 5.31 -3.88
CA VAL A 24 0.17 6.30 -4.76
C VAL A 24 1.04 7.23 -3.94
N ILE A 25 2.30 7.40 -4.33
CA ILE A 25 3.25 8.30 -3.69
C ILE A 25 3.59 9.43 -4.64
N TYR A 26 3.38 10.66 -4.18
CA TYR A 26 3.79 11.87 -4.88
C TYR A 26 5.13 12.39 -4.35
N LYS A 27 5.90 13.02 -5.23
CA LYS A 27 7.04 13.86 -4.82
C LYS A 27 6.54 15.17 -4.21
N ALA A 28 6.49 15.26 -2.89
CA ALA A 28 6.07 16.47 -2.17
C ALA A 28 6.63 16.52 -0.74
N GLN A 29 6.78 17.73 -0.20
CA GLN A 29 7.20 17.93 1.20
C GLN A 29 6.05 17.75 2.19
N LYS A 30 4.84 18.16 1.79
CA LYS A 30 3.64 18.13 2.63
C LYS A 30 2.47 17.68 1.79
N MET A 31 1.53 17.00 2.43
CA MET A 31 0.27 16.56 1.86
C MET A 31 -0.80 16.70 2.94
N TRP A 32 -1.99 17.15 2.56
CA TRP A 32 -3.11 17.24 3.47
C TRP A 32 -3.70 15.85 3.72
N ALA A 33 -3.89 15.49 4.99
CA ALA A 33 -4.40 14.17 5.38
C ALA A 33 -5.80 13.88 4.79
N GLN A 34 -6.62 14.92 4.58
CA GLN A 34 -7.92 14.78 3.94
C GLN A 34 -7.83 14.28 2.50
N TRP A 35 -6.69 14.44 1.83
CA TRP A 35 -6.47 13.96 0.46
C TRP A 35 -5.90 12.53 0.43
N THR A 36 -5.49 11.98 1.58
CA THR A 36 -4.85 10.66 1.68
C THR A 36 -5.80 9.53 2.04
N GLU A 37 -7.04 9.88 2.40
CA GLU A 37 -8.05 8.97 2.94
C GLU A 37 -9.36 9.06 2.16
N ASN A 38 -10.20 8.01 2.24
CA ASN A 38 -11.58 8.00 1.74
C ASN A 38 -11.73 8.33 0.24
N SER A 39 -10.79 7.90 -0.58
CA SER A 39 -10.88 8.14 -2.02
C SER A 39 -12.08 7.41 -2.64
N PRO A 40 -12.58 7.89 -3.80
CA PRO A 40 -13.68 7.25 -4.49
C PRO A 40 -13.40 5.77 -4.72
N LYS A 41 -14.35 4.95 -4.33
CA LYS A 41 -14.29 3.49 -4.53
C LYS A 41 -14.71 3.21 -5.96
N GLY A 42 -13.93 2.42 -6.69
CA GLY A 42 -14.34 1.95 -8.01
C GLY A 42 -15.56 1.06 -7.90
N ASP A 43 -16.62 1.38 -8.65
CA ASP A 43 -17.81 0.55 -8.78
C ASP A 43 -17.61 -0.45 -9.93
N PRO A 44 -17.86 -1.77 -9.79
CA PRO A 44 -18.33 -2.52 -8.63
C PRO A 44 -17.20 -3.43 -8.10
N CYS A 45 -16.27 -2.95 -7.27
CA CYS A 45 -15.06 -3.76 -7.08
C CYS A 45 -15.19 -4.98 -6.14
N CYS A 46 -16.38 -5.25 -5.57
CA CYS A 46 -16.85 -6.37 -4.72
C CYS A 46 -17.07 -6.05 -3.23
N SER A 47 -17.76 -6.95 -2.51
CA SER A 47 -18.03 -6.88 -1.06
C SER A 47 -16.78 -7.03 -0.17
N ASP A 48 -15.61 -7.27 -0.78
CA ASP A 48 -14.37 -7.53 -0.06
C ASP A 48 -13.59 -6.25 0.29
N ARG A 49 -12.67 -6.39 1.24
CA ARG A 49 -11.91 -5.26 1.80
C ARG A 49 -10.97 -4.60 0.78
N CYS A 50 -10.63 -5.24 -0.33
CA CYS A 50 -9.81 -4.63 -1.39
C CYS A 50 -10.39 -3.27 -1.86
N CYS A 51 -11.70 -3.08 -1.67
CA CYS A 51 -12.50 -1.93 -2.08
C CYS A 51 -12.89 -0.98 -0.94
N MET A 52 -12.87 -1.44 0.32
CA MET A 52 -13.48 -0.70 1.42
C MET A 52 -12.74 0.60 1.78
N GLY A 53 -11.43 0.69 1.50
CA GLY A 53 -10.60 1.85 1.82
C GLY A 53 -10.35 2.82 0.66
N GLY A 54 -10.65 2.41 -0.58
CA GLY A 54 -10.23 3.14 -1.79
C GLY A 54 -8.71 3.19 -1.96
N SER A 55 -8.27 3.84 -3.04
CA SER A 55 -6.86 4.20 -3.25
C SER A 55 -6.34 5.06 -2.10
N ARG A 56 -5.09 4.84 -1.72
CA ARG A 56 -4.40 5.66 -0.70
C ARG A 56 -3.34 6.51 -1.35
N TYR A 57 -3.11 7.67 -0.76
CA TYR A 57 -2.11 8.62 -1.24
C TYR A 57 -1.13 8.94 -0.14
N ASN A 58 0.14 9.07 -0.51
CA ASN A 58 1.20 9.50 0.38
C ASN A 58 2.24 10.31 -0.41
N ARG A 59 3.32 10.68 0.27
CA ARG A 59 4.35 11.57 -0.25
C ARG A 59 5.73 11.23 0.30
N THR A 60 6.74 11.38 -0.54
CA THR A 60 8.14 11.44 -0.10
C THR A 60 8.81 12.63 -0.79
N ASN A 61 9.90 13.13 -0.22
CA ASN A 61 10.64 14.26 -0.82
C ASN A 61 11.23 13.91 -2.19
N HIS A 62 11.39 12.62 -2.48
CA HIS A 62 11.95 12.09 -3.72
C HIS A 62 10.88 11.42 -4.63
N GLY A 63 9.66 11.21 -4.14
CA GLY A 63 8.56 10.56 -4.88
C GLY A 63 8.74 9.07 -5.15
N TRP A 64 9.73 8.44 -4.50
CA TRP A 64 9.94 6.99 -4.54
C TRP A 64 9.33 6.33 -3.30
N PHE A 65 9.05 5.04 -3.44
CA PHE A 65 8.72 4.15 -2.34
C PHE A 65 9.94 3.99 -1.41
N ASP A 66 9.71 3.95 -0.11
CA ASP A 66 10.72 3.78 0.93
C ASP A 66 10.17 2.91 2.07
N GLY A 67 10.99 2.66 3.10
CA GLY A 67 10.58 1.79 4.21
C GLY A 67 9.38 2.33 5.01
N GLN A 68 9.25 3.65 5.13
CA GLN A 68 8.15 4.26 5.87
C GLN A 68 6.82 4.11 5.10
N THR A 69 6.84 4.44 3.82
CA THR A 69 5.68 4.31 2.94
C THR A 69 5.29 2.84 2.70
N PHE A 70 6.27 1.92 2.67
CA PHE A 70 6.00 0.48 2.67
C PHE A 70 5.33 0.00 3.95
N THR A 71 5.84 0.41 5.11
CA THR A 71 5.23 0.05 6.39
C THR A 71 3.79 0.56 6.49
N ASP A 72 3.54 1.79 6.04
CA ASP A 72 2.19 2.36 5.99
C ASP A 72 1.26 1.57 5.05
N TRP A 73 1.71 1.28 3.82
CA TRP A 73 0.94 0.44 2.90
C TRP A 73 0.65 -0.96 3.48
N PHE A 74 1.66 -1.59 4.06
CA PHE A 74 1.54 -2.94 4.64
C PHE A 74 0.50 -2.97 5.75
N CYS A 75 0.59 -2.05 6.70
CA CYS A 75 -0.30 -1.96 7.85
C CYS A 75 -1.72 -1.53 7.47
N SER A 76 -1.86 -0.64 6.48
CA SER A 76 -3.12 0.01 6.18
C SER A 76 -3.93 -0.63 5.05
N SER A 77 -3.26 -1.33 4.13
CA SER A 77 -3.87 -2.00 2.98
C SER A 77 -3.70 -3.53 3.03
N PHE A 78 -2.47 -4.04 3.05
CA PHE A 78 -2.22 -5.48 2.88
C PHE A 78 -2.63 -6.33 4.10
N LEU A 79 -2.02 -6.08 5.27
CA LEU A 79 -2.28 -6.84 6.50
C LEU A 79 -3.77 -6.93 6.85
N PRO A 80 -4.55 -5.83 6.74
CA PRO A 80 -5.96 -5.87 7.07
C PRO A 80 -6.81 -6.67 6.06
N HIS A 81 -6.36 -6.83 4.82
CA HIS A 81 -6.95 -7.75 3.83
C HIS A 81 -6.53 -9.19 4.13
N ALA A 82 -5.23 -9.44 4.29
CA ALA A 82 -4.67 -10.78 4.53
C ALA A 82 -5.25 -11.46 5.79
N LYS A 83 -5.51 -10.70 6.87
CA LYS A 83 -6.15 -11.20 8.11
C LYS A 83 -7.54 -11.82 7.89
N LYS A 84 -8.26 -11.43 6.83
CA LYS A 84 -9.60 -11.95 6.53
C LYS A 84 -9.55 -13.21 5.66
N LEU A 85 -8.41 -13.50 5.04
CA LEU A 85 -8.25 -14.67 4.18
C LEU A 85 -7.92 -15.91 5.03
N PRO A 86 -8.59 -17.05 4.78
CA PRO A 86 -8.24 -18.31 5.43
C PRO A 86 -6.89 -18.86 4.90
N GLY A 87 -6.27 -19.76 5.67
CA GLY A 87 -5.07 -20.49 5.23
C GLY A 87 -3.76 -19.72 5.35
N ARG A 88 -2.69 -20.23 4.71
CA ARG A 88 -1.35 -19.61 4.68
C ARG A 88 -1.30 -18.52 3.60
N LYS A 89 -0.63 -17.41 3.90
CA LYS A 89 -0.52 -16.25 3.02
C LYS A 89 0.92 -16.12 2.55
N ILE A 90 1.09 -15.86 1.27
CA ILE A 90 2.40 -15.59 0.66
C ILE A 90 2.31 -14.22 0.01
N LEU A 91 3.15 -13.29 0.48
CA LEU A 91 3.34 -12.00 -0.17
C LEU A 91 4.62 -12.07 -0.99
N LEU A 92 4.52 -11.82 -2.29
CA LEU A 92 5.65 -11.74 -3.20
C LEU A 92 5.94 -10.27 -3.50
N GLY A 93 7.21 -9.88 -3.40
CA GLY A 93 7.71 -8.56 -3.73
C GLY A 93 9.11 -8.66 -4.32
N ASP A 94 9.63 -7.57 -4.85
CA ASP A 94 11.02 -7.51 -5.31
C ASP A 94 12.00 -7.45 -4.13
N ASN A 95 13.31 -7.48 -4.44
CA ASN A 95 14.38 -7.56 -3.45
C ASN A 95 14.80 -6.18 -2.89
N LEU A 96 13.90 -5.20 -2.81
CA LEU A 96 14.23 -3.91 -2.21
C LEU A 96 14.27 -4.00 -0.69
N SER A 97 15.37 -3.54 -0.08
CA SER A 97 15.56 -3.58 1.38
C SER A 97 14.49 -2.81 2.16
N SER A 98 13.88 -1.79 1.54
CA SER A 98 12.77 -1.02 2.11
C SER A 98 11.53 -1.86 2.44
N HIS A 99 11.41 -3.07 1.89
CA HIS A 99 10.31 -3.98 2.18
C HIS A 99 10.45 -4.70 3.54
N PHE A 100 11.61 -4.59 4.18
CA PHE A 100 11.98 -5.34 5.38
C PHE A 100 12.23 -4.42 6.58
N THR A 101 11.20 -3.65 6.98
CA THR A 101 11.28 -2.87 8.23
C THR A 101 11.01 -3.77 9.43
N ASP A 102 11.57 -3.42 10.60
CA ASP A 102 11.36 -4.17 11.85
C ASP A 102 9.86 -4.36 12.15
N THR A 103 9.06 -3.31 11.94
CA THR A 103 7.60 -3.35 12.11
C THR A 103 6.94 -4.36 11.19
N VAL A 104 7.29 -4.37 9.91
CA VAL A 104 6.73 -5.33 8.94
C VAL A 104 7.10 -6.76 9.32
N ILE A 105 8.38 -7.02 9.62
CA ILE A 105 8.86 -8.35 9.98
C ILE A 105 8.14 -8.88 11.22
N GLN A 106 8.03 -8.05 12.27
CA GLN A 106 7.31 -8.41 13.49
C GLN A 106 5.84 -8.73 13.22
N LEU A 107 5.16 -7.93 12.41
CA LEU A 107 3.74 -8.14 12.09
C LEU A 107 3.53 -9.42 11.26
N ILE A 108 4.43 -9.74 10.33
CA ILE A 108 4.39 -10.99 9.57
C ILE A 108 4.52 -12.17 10.53
N LEU A 109 5.55 -12.18 11.39
CA LEU A 109 5.83 -13.29 12.31
C LEU A 109 4.71 -13.52 13.35
N GLN A 110 3.97 -12.48 13.72
CA GLN A 110 2.90 -12.57 14.71
C GLN A 110 1.52 -12.87 14.11
N THR A 111 1.31 -12.65 12.81
CA THR A 111 -0.06 -12.57 12.25
C THR A 111 -0.31 -13.40 11.00
N LEU A 112 0.71 -13.72 10.20
CA LEU A 112 0.56 -14.40 8.91
C LEU A 112 1.13 -15.81 8.94
#